data_AF-A0AA88DFY0-F1
#
_entry.id   AF-A0AA88DFY0-F1
#
_cell.length_a   1.000
_cell.length_b   1.000
_cell.length_c   1.000
_cell.angle_alpha   90.00
_cell.angle_beta   90.00
_cell.angle_gamma   90.00
#
_symmetry.space_group_name_H-M   'P 1'
#
loop_
_entity.id
_entity.type
_entity.pdbx_description
1 polymer ?
#
loop_
_entity_poly.entity_id
_entity_poly.type
_entity_poly.pdbx_seq_one_letter_code
_entity_poly.pdbx_strand_id
1 'polypeptide(L)'
;MESQTVHKIPVIDFTKENLKPGTDEWILACKEIRHAFEEYGCFEAVYDKIPLQLHNSVFAAAEDLFGLPLETKMQKTSEKPYHSYYGQFSVVPLYESLGIDNPTTLEGSQKFTNLMWPAGNDSFRETTQTISKLLVELYEMATRMVFDSYGVERLHVSNLTLTSYLLRFFKYRTRQTNETDVGLQCHVDRTFMSIVHQHQIEGLQVKSKDGQGIDVKPSTTTFLVIAGDIVGVC
;
A
#
# COMPACT_ATOMS: atom_id res chain seq x y z
N MET A 1 -10.70 1.66 -36.96
CA MET A 1 -9.93 2.45 -35.99
C MET A 1 -10.61 2.24 -34.65
N GLU A 2 -10.17 1.24 -33.90
CA GLU A 2 -10.61 1.05 -32.52
C GLU A 2 -10.07 2.23 -31.71
N SER A 3 -10.98 2.96 -31.08
CA SER A 3 -10.63 3.97 -30.08
C SER A 3 -9.93 3.24 -28.94
N GLN A 4 -8.62 3.44 -28.77
CA GLN A 4 -7.94 3.06 -27.53
C GLN A 4 -8.59 3.87 -26.40
N THR A 5 -9.53 3.25 -25.69
CA THR A 5 -10.03 3.79 -24.44
C THR A 5 -8.86 3.86 -23.48
N VAL A 6 -8.40 5.07 -23.19
CA VAL A 6 -7.42 5.31 -22.14
C VAL A 6 -8.10 4.91 -20.83
N HIS A 7 -7.78 3.73 -20.31
CA HIS A 7 -8.29 3.28 -19.02
C HIS A 7 -7.65 4.15 -17.94
N LYS A 8 -8.39 5.17 -17.49
CA LYS A 8 -7.98 6.04 -16.41
C LYS A 8 -8.48 5.46 -15.10
N ILE A 9 -7.57 5.27 -14.15
CA ILE A 9 -7.92 4.80 -12.80
C ILE A 9 -8.88 5.80 -12.15
N PRO A 10 -10.01 5.36 -11.57
CA PRO A 10 -10.91 6.24 -10.84
C PRO A 10 -10.19 6.96 -9.71
N VAL A 11 -10.55 8.23 -9.51
CA VAL A 11 -9.99 9.05 -8.42
C VAL A 11 -11.09 9.34 -7.42
N ILE A 12 -10.83 9.10 -6.14
CA ILE A 12 -11.80 9.28 -5.05
C ILE A 12 -11.20 10.22 -4.03
N ASP A 13 -11.94 11.27 -3.70
CA ASP A 13 -11.47 12.38 -2.88
C ASP A 13 -11.90 12.25 -1.42
N PHE A 14 -10.92 11.96 -0.55
CA PHE A 14 -11.10 11.79 0.88
C PHE A 14 -10.88 13.09 1.69
N THR A 15 -10.60 14.21 1.02
CA THR A 15 -10.34 15.51 1.66
C THR A 15 -11.62 16.30 1.96
N LYS A 16 -12.77 15.82 1.45
CA LYS A 16 -14.07 16.48 1.64
C LYS A 16 -14.47 16.50 3.12
N GLU A 17 -14.66 17.70 3.67
CA GLU A 17 -15.01 17.91 5.09
C GLU A 17 -16.27 17.16 5.55
N ASN A 18 -17.25 17.01 4.65
CA ASN A 18 -18.51 16.34 4.91
C ASN A 18 -18.50 14.84 4.60
N LEU A 19 -17.35 14.23 4.31
CA LEU A 19 -17.25 12.81 4.01
C LEU A 19 -17.42 11.95 5.28
N LYS A 20 -18.66 11.84 5.74
CA LYS A 20 -19.04 11.18 7.01
C LYS A 20 -20.19 10.20 6.78
N PRO A 21 -20.24 9.06 7.49
CA PRO A 21 -21.32 8.09 7.35
C PRO A 21 -22.71 8.74 7.45
N GLY A 22 -23.56 8.45 6.46
CA GLY A 22 -24.94 8.95 6.37
C GLY A 22 -25.13 10.27 5.61
N THR A 23 -24.06 10.92 5.15
CA THR A 23 -24.13 12.10 4.26
C THR A 23 -24.29 11.70 2.79
N ASP A 24 -24.77 12.62 1.95
CA ASP A 24 -24.87 12.39 0.51
C ASP A 24 -23.49 12.17 -0.12
N GLU A 25 -22.46 12.90 0.34
CA GLU A 25 -21.08 12.72 -0.09
C GLU A 25 -20.55 11.32 0.24
N TRP A 26 -20.87 10.79 1.43
CA TRP A 26 -20.50 9.43 1.81
C TRP A 26 -21.20 8.38 0.96
N ILE A 27 -22.50 8.52 0.73
CA ILE A 27 -23.27 7.59 -0.11
C ILE A 27 -22.74 7.59 -1.54
N LEU A 28 -22.34 8.75 -2.07
CA LEU A 28 -21.70 8.85 -3.38
C LEU A 28 -20.34 8.15 -3.38
N ALA A 29 -19.47 8.43 -2.41
CA ALA A 29 -18.15 7.81 -2.30
C ALA A 29 -18.23 6.29 -2.15
N CYS A 30 -19.20 5.77 -1.38
CA CYS A 30 -19.50 4.34 -1.30
C CYS A 30 -19.77 3.71 -2.67
N LYS A 31 -20.57 4.38 -3.52
CA LYS A 31 -20.87 3.91 -4.87
C LYS A 31 -19.63 3.98 -5.77
N GLU A 32 -18.84 5.04 -5.67
CA GLU A 32 -17.61 5.23 -6.44
C GLU A 32 -16.56 4.18 -6.08
N ILE A 33 -16.32 3.91 -4.79
CA ILE A 33 -15.37 2.87 -4.34
C ILE A 33 -15.78 1.49 -4.84
N ARG A 34 -17.06 1.15 -4.66
CA ARG A 34 -17.58 -0.13 -5.14
C ARG A 34 -17.38 -0.29 -6.64
N HIS A 35 -17.78 0.72 -7.42
CA HIS A 35 -17.59 0.71 -8.87
C HIS A 35 -16.11 0.61 -9.25
N ALA A 36 -15.23 1.33 -8.55
CA ALA A 36 -13.81 1.29 -8.82
C ALA A 36 -13.20 -0.08 -8.55
N PHE A 37 -13.56 -0.74 -7.45
CA PHE A 37 -13.12 -2.10 -7.19
C PHE A 37 -13.73 -3.12 -8.16
N GLU A 38 -15.04 -3.03 -8.43
CA GLU A 38 -15.73 -3.95 -9.34
C GLU A 38 -15.21 -3.85 -10.76
N GLU A 39 -14.91 -2.65 -11.28
CA GLU A 39 -14.51 -2.44 -12.68
C GLU A 39 -13.00 -2.36 -12.91
N TYR A 40 -12.25 -1.80 -11.97
CA TYR A 40 -10.81 -1.51 -12.13
C TYR A 40 -9.93 -2.25 -11.14
N GLY A 41 -10.51 -2.89 -10.12
CA GLY A 41 -9.77 -3.52 -9.02
C GLY A 41 -9.00 -2.53 -8.13
N CYS A 42 -9.09 -1.22 -8.41
CA CYS A 42 -8.34 -0.19 -7.70
C CYS A 42 -8.91 1.22 -7.93
N PHE A 43 -8.46 2.18 -7.11
CA PHE A 43 -8.66 3.62 -7.31
C PHE A 43 -7.48 4.41 -6.75
N GLU A 44 -7.32 5.66 -7.19
CA GLU A 44 -6.43 6.63 -6.53
C GLU A 44 -7.20 7.41 -5.48
N ALA A 45 -6.75 7.35 -4.23
CA ALA A 45 -7.28 8.13 -3.11
C ALA A 45 -6.57 9.47 -3.04
N VAL A 46 -7.29 10.59 -3.14
CA VAL A 46 -6.78 11.91 -2.74
C VAL A 46 -6.89 12.02 -1.23
N TYR A 47 -5.76 12.23 -0.56
CA TYR A 47 -5.69 12.23 0.91
C TYR A 47 -4.62 13.21 1.40
N ASP A 48 -5.06 14.29 2.04
CA ASP A 48 -4.25 15.47 2.36
C ASP A 48 -3.64 15.46 3.77
N LYS A 49 -3.96 14.45 4.58
CA LYS A 49 -3.42 14.32 5.94
C LYS A 49 -1.95 13.89 5.99
N ILE A 50 -1.35 13.54 4.85
CA ILE A 50 0.07 13.23 4.73
C ILE A 50 0.80 14.44 4.14
N PRO A 51 1.41 15.29 4.97
CA PRO A 51 2.13 16.46 4.47
C PRO A 51 3.40 16.05 3.72
N LEU A 52 3.85 16.91 2.78
CA LEU A 52 5.06 16.67 1.99
C LEU A 52 6.31 16.38 2.84
N GLN A 53 6.42 17.00 4.01
CA GLN A 53 7.52 16.71 4.95
C GLN A 53 7.50 15.26 5.43
N LEU A 54 6.33 14.71 5.76
CA LEU A 54 6.19 13.31 6.17
C LEU A 54 6.46 12.39 4.98
N HIS A 55 5.93 12.70 3.79
CA HIS A 55 6.25 11.99 2.54
C HIS A 55 7.77 11.84 2.36
N ASN A 56 8.50 12.96 2.41
CA ASN A 56 9.95 12.96 2.24
C ASN A 56 10.66 12.17 3.34
N SER A 57 10.20 12.29 4.60
CA SER A 57 10.77 11.56 5.73
C SER A 57 10.59 10.05 5.58
N VAL A 58 9.43 9.59 5.06
CA VAL A 58 9.15 8.16 4.83
C VAL A 58 10.09 7.57 3.79
N PHE A 59 10.36 8.29 2.70
CA PHE A 59 11.29 7.79 1.67
C PHE A 59 12.76 7.89 2.09
N ALA A 60 13.15 8.92 2.85
CA ALA A 60 14.46 8.96 3.49
C ALA A 60 14.65 7.78 4.48
N ALA A 61 13.62 7.46 5.28
CA ALA A 61 13.62 6.31 6.16
C ALA A 61 13.73 4.98 5.39
N ALA A 62 13.11 4.88 4.21
CA ALA A 62 13.26 3.73 3.33
C ALA A 62 14.70 3.60 2.78
N GLU A 63 15.32 4.72 2.38
CA GLU A 63 16.72 4.76 1.96
C GLU A 63 17.66 4.28 3.07
N ASP A 64 17.50 4.81 4.29
CA ASP A 64 18.26 4.39 5.47
C ASP A 64 18.09 2.89 5.74
N LEU A 65 16.85 2.38 5.70
CA LEU A 65 16.54 0.97 5.90
C LEU A 65 17.24 0.07 4.89
N PHE A 66 17.17 0.41 3.60
CA PHE A 66 17.78 -0.40 2.55
C PHE A 66 19.28 -0.18 2.40
N GLY A 67 19.83 0.87 3.01
CA GLY A 67 21.27 1.12 3.16
C GLY A 67 21.95 0.26 4.22
N LEU A 68 21.18 -0.41 5.09
CA LEU A 68 21.73 -1.36 6.07
C LEU A 68 22.44 -2.55 5.41
N PRO A 69 23.44 -3.15 6.09
CA PRO A 69 24.08 -4.39 5.64
C PRO A 69 23.06 -5.49 5.36
N LEU A 70 23.31 -6.31 4.34
CA LEU A 70 22.42 -7.39 3.94
C LEU A 70 22.15 -8.34 5.12
N GLU A 71 23.19 -8.66 5.90
CA GLU A 71 23.12 -9.54 7.06
C GLU A 71 22.15 -8.99 8.11
N THR A 72 22.09 -7.67 8.29
CA THR A 72 21.15 -7.01 9.21
C THR A 72 19.72 -7.14 8.70
N LYS A 73 19.49 -6.84 7.41
CA LYS A 73 18.17 -6.96 6.79
C LYS A 73 17.64 -8.40 6.84
N MET A 74 18.51 -9.39 6.62
CA MET A 74 18.19 -10.82 6.69
C MET A 74 17.81 -11.31 8.09
N GLN A 75 18.09 -10.55 9.16
CA GLN A 75 17.61 -10.89 10.51
C GLN A 75 16.09 -10.77 10.63
N LYS A 76 15.41 -10.04 9.73
CA LYS A 76 13.95 -10.01 9.69
C LYS A 76 13.41 -11.32 9.13
N THR A 77 13.14 -12.24 10.02
CA THR A 77 12.47 -13.52 9.72
C THR A 77 11.04 -13.53 10.28
N SER A 78 10.21 -14.39 9.73
CA SER A 78 8.83 -14.61 10.13
C SER A 78 8.34 -15.95 9.61
N GLU A 79 7.52 -16.65 10.38
CA GLU A 79 6.77 -17.82 9.92
C GLU A 79 5.59 -17.44 9.04
N LYS A 80 5.07 -16.20 9.19
CA LYS A 80 4.02 -15.67 8.31
C LYS A 80 4.58 -15.48 6.89
N PRO A 81 3.92 -16.02 5.85
CA PRO A 81 4.32 -15.83 4.46
C PRO A 81 4.46 -14.35 4.13
N TYR A 82 5.51 -13.96 3.39
CA TYR A 82 5.74 -12.57 2.97
C TYR A 82 5.92 -11.55 4.10
N HIS A 83 6.32 -11.95 5.31
CA HIS A 83 6.65 -11.02 6.41
C HIS A 83 8.16 -10.96 6.74
N SER A 84 8.96 -11.85 6.15
CA SER A 84 10.42 -11.81 6.24
C SER A 84 11.01 -10.78 5.27
N TYR A 85 12.31 -10.50 5.43
CA TYR A 85 13.12 -9.96 4.33
C TYR A 85 12.93 -10.81 3.09
N TYR A 86 12.73 -10.16 1.96
CA TYR A 86 12.57 -10.82 0.68
C TYR A 86 13.42 -10.09 -0.35
N GLY A 87 14.44 -10.76 -0.87
CA GLY A 87 15.39 -10.24 -1.85
C GLY A 87 16.50 -11.27 -2.11
N GLN A 88 17.44 -10.95 -3.00
CA GLN A 88 18.53 -11.86 -3.42
C GLN A 88 18.07 -13.13 -4.14
N PHE A 89 16.85 -13.13 -4.70
CA PHE A 89 16.34 -14.22 -5.53
C PHE A 89 16.70 -13.98 -6.99
N SER A 90 17.27 -14.98 -7.66
CA SER A 90 17.63 -14.90 -9.08
C SER A 90 16.42 -14.68 -10.00
N VAL A 91 15.22 -15.09 -9.59
CA VAL A 91 13.96 -14.90 -10.32
C VAL A 91 13.40 -13.48 -10.25
N VAL A 92 13.79 -12.68 -9.26
CA VAL A 92 13.39 -11.27 -9.09
C VAL A 92 14.60 -10.44 -8.62
N PRO A 93 15.65 -10.34 -9.45
CA PRO A 93 16.97 -9.88 -9.01
C PRO A 93 17.02 -8.37 -8.73
N LEU A 94 16.01 -7.61 -9.17
CA LEU A 94 15.92 -6.17 -8.99
C LEU A 94 15.29 -5.76 -7.66
N TYR A 95 14.67 -6.69 -6.95
CA TYR A 95 13.70 -6.43 -5.89
C TYR A 95 14.24 -6.83 -4.52
N GLU A 96 14.12 -5.93 -3.55
CA GLU A 96 14.20 -6.25 -2.14
C GLU A 96 13.09 -5.57 -1.33
N SER A 97 12.71 -6.18 -0.20
CA SER A 97 11.61 -5.67 0.62
C SER A 97 11.65 -6.16 2.06
N LEU A 98 11.11 -5.32 2.95
CA LEU A 98 11.03 -5.54 4.40
C LEU A 98 9.68 -5.05 4.93
N GLY A 99 9.11 -5.79 5.87
CA GLY A 99 7.82 -5.47 6.47
C GLY A 99 7.89 -5.22 7.97
N ILE A 100 7.14 -4.22 8.45
CA ILE A 100 6.93 -3.91 9.86
C ILE A 100 5.55 -4.44 10.25
N ASP A 101 5.54 -5.47 11.11
CA ASP A 101 4.33 -6.05 11.69
C ASP A 101 3.70 -5.09 12.72
N ASN A 102 2.39 -4.88 12.64
CA ASN A 102 1.63 -4.00 13.56
C ASN A 102 2.28 -2.61 13.70
N PRO A 103 2.53 -1.90 12.59
CA PRO A 103 3.37 -0.71 12.58
C PRO A 103 2.73 0.49 13.30
N THR A 104 1.43 0.44 13.58
CA THR A 104 0.70 1.45 14.36
C THR A 104 0.94 1.33 15.86
N THR A 105 1.42 0.18 16.35
CA THR A 105 1.67 -0.05 17.78
C THR A 105 3.10 0.32 18.16
N LEU A 106 3.29 0.71 19.42
CA LEU A 106 4.63 0.98 19.94
C LEU A 106 5.49 -0.29 19.94
N GLU A 107 4.90 -1.42 20.36
CA GLU A 107 5.59 -2.71 20.39
C GLU A 107 6.06 -3.16 19.00
N GLY A 108 5.19 -3.12 17.99
CA GLY A 108 5.52 -3.57 16.62
C GLY A 108 6.62 -2.71 16.00
N SER A 109 6.47 -1.38 16.10
CA SER A 109 7.47 -0.42 15.61
C SER A 109 8.82 -0.52 16.35
N GLN A 110 8.82 -0.65 17.68
CA GLN A 110 10.05 -0.84 18.47
C GLN A 110 10.73 -2.18 18.17
N LYS A 111 9.97 -3.27 18.07
CA LYS A 111 10.51 -4.60 17.76
C LYS A 111 11.26 -4.59 16.43
N PHE A 112 10.66 -4.00 15.38
CA PHE A 112 11.32 -3.87 14.09
C PHE A 112 12.54 -2.94 14.15
N THR A 113 12.39 -1.78 14.79
CA THR A 113 13.47 -0.79 14.87
C THR A 113 14.68 -1.33 15.61
N ASN A 114 14.49 -2.00 16.75
CA ASN A 114 15.58 -2.58 17.53
C ASN A 114 16.29 -3.73 16.79
N LEU A 115 15.55 -4.45 15.92
CA LEU A 115 16.12 -5.49 15.08
C LEU A 115 17.03 -4.91 13.99
N MET A 116 16.59 -3.83 13.34
CA MET A 116 17.35 -3.18 12.26
C MET A 116 18.47 -2.26 12.79
N TRP A 117 18.24 -1.61 13.93
CA TRP A 117 19.16 -0.70 14.62
C TRP A 117 19.19 -1.02 16.11
N PRO A 118 20.09 -1.91 16.58
CA PRO A 118 20.21 -2.26 17.99
C PRO A 118 20.54 -1.09 18.93
N ALA A 119 21.16 -0.03 18.40
CA ALA A 119 21.43 1.21 19.13
C ALA A 119 20.21 2.16 19.20
N GLY A 120 19.10 1.80 18.55
CA GLY A 120 17.90 2.62 18.41
C GLY A 120 17.93 3.50 17.15
N ASN A 121 16.73 3.85 16.68
CA ASN A 121 16.51 4.83 15.61
C ASN A 121 15.11 5.43 15.78
N ASP A 122 14.98 6.40 16.70
CA ASP A 122 13.70 7.01 17.03
C ASP A 122 13.07 7.74 15.83
N SER A 123 13.89 8.39 15.01
CA SER A 123 13.44 9.07 13.79
C SER A 123 12.75 8.10 12.81
N PHE A 124 13.36 6.94 12.52
CA PHE A 124 12.75 5.90 11.70
C PHE A 124 11.46 5.38 12.34
N ARG A 125 11.50 5.03 13.63
CA ARG A 125 10.34 4.50 14.35
C ARG A 125 9.16 5.46 14.30
N GLU A 126 9.38 6.73 14.63
CA GLU A 126 8.33 7.75 14.69
C GLU A 126 7.78 8.07 13.31
N THR A 127 8.64 8.17 12.30
CA THR A 127 8.23 8.40 10.91
C THR A 127 7.34 7.26 10.41
N THR A 128 7.80 6.01 10.55
CA THR A 128 7.07 4.81 10.09
C THR A 128 5.77 4.58 10.86
N GLN A 129 5.75 4.83 12.17
CA GLN A 129 4.51 4.74 12.96
C GLN A 129 3.51 5.84 12.59
N THR A 130 3.97 7.07 12.37
CA THR A 130 3.11 8.21 12.01
C THR A 130 2.44 7.97 10.67
N ILE A 131 3.20 7.60 9.63
CA ILE A 131 2.62 7.29 8.32
C ILE A 131 1.66 6.10 8.40
N SER A 132 2.00 5.07 9.18
CA SER A 132 1.14 3.89 9.32
C SER A 132 -0.21 4.22 9.94
N LYS A 133 -0.27 5.09 10.95
CA LYS A 133 -1.52 5.52 11.56
C LYS A 133 -2.42 6.24 10.55
N LEU A 134 -1.86 7.12 9.74
CA LEU A 134 -2.59 7.84 8.68
C LEU A 134 -3.07 6.91 7.57
N LEU A 135 -2.23 5.97 7.12
CA LEU A 135 -2.61 4.98 6.11
C LEU A 135 -3.68 4.01 6.64
N VAL A 136 -3.62 3.63 7.92
CA VAL A 136 -4.67 2.82 8.56
C VAL A 136 -5.98 3.60 8.65
N GLU A 137 -5.96 4.89 8.95
CA GLU A 137 -7.17 5.72 8.92
C GLU A 137 -7.82 5.71 7.53
N LEU A 138 -7.04 5.94 6.47
CA LEU A 138 -7.52 5.85 5.09
C LEU A 138 -8.07 4.46 4.76
N TYR A 139 -7.35 3.40 5.16
CA TYR A 139 -7.77 2.01 4.97
C TYR A 139 -9.11 1.72 5.65
N GLU A 140 -9.29 2.12 6.90
CA GLU A 140 -10.50 1.89 7.67
C GLU A 140 -11.69 2.66 7.08
N MET A 141 -11.46 3.91 6.63
CA MET A 141 -12.47 4.70 5.92
C MET A 141 -12.91 4.03 4.62
N ALA A 142 -11.97 3.61 3.77
CA ALA A 142 -12.28 2.91 2.53
C ALA A 142 -12.98 1.57 2.80
N THR A 143 -12.53 0.83 3.83
CA THR A 143 -13.14 -0.43 4.25
C THR A 143 -14.59 -0.20 4.63
N ARG A 144 -14.86 0.81 5.48
CA ARG A 144 -16.21 1.16 5.88
C ARG A 144 -17.10 1.47 4.68
N MET A 145 -16.60 2.24 3.73
CA MET A 145 -17.34 2.58 2.52
C MET A 145 -17.67 1.34 1.68
N VAL A 146 -16.77 0.36 1.60
CA VAL A 146 -17.06 -0.95 0.97
C VAL A 146 -18.22 -1.63 1.69
N PHE A 147 -18.16 -1.82 3.00
CA PHE A 147 -19.24 -2.48 3.76
C PHE A 147 -20.58 -1.76 3.63
N ASP A 148 -20.58 -0.42 3.77
CA ASP A 148 -21.78 0.41 3.65
C ASP A 148 -22.37 0.34 2.25
N SER A 149 -21.51 0.33 1.21
CA SER A 149 -21.98 0.21 -0.17
C SER A 149 -22.78 -1.08 -0.35
N TYR A 150 -22.32 -2.21 0.22
CA TYR A 150 -22.94 -3.54 0.04
C TYR A 150 -24.10 -3.81 1.02
N GLY A 151 -24.46 -2.86 1.89
CA GLY A 151 -25.53 -3.03 2.88
C GLY A 151 -25.21 -4.09 3.93
N VAL A 152 -23.92 -4.26 4.26
CA VAL A 152 -23.41 -5.21 5.26
C VAL A 152 -22.65 -4.49 6.37
N GLU A 153 -23.06 -3.27 6.69
CA GLU A 153 -22.42 -2.35 7.65
C GLU A 153 -22.17 -2.95 9.04
N ARG A 154 -22.99 -3.93 9.44
CA ARG A 154 -22.84 -4.67 10.71
C ARG A 154 -21.56 -5.50 10.80
N LEU A 155 -20.98 -5.91 9.67
CA LEU A 155 -19.79 -6.75 9.62
C LEU A 155 -18.49 -5.95 9.69
N HIS A 156 -18.56 -4.63 9.46
CA HIS A 156 -17.41 -3.74 9.44
C HIS A 156 -16.57 -3.83 10.72
N VAL A 157 -17.21 -3.71 11.90
CA VAL A 157 -16.52 -3.72 13.19
C VAL A 157 -15.82 -5.06 13.41
N SER A 158 -16.50 -6.18 13.12
CA SER A 158 -15.90 -7.52 13.20
C SER A 158 -14.71 -7.68 12.27
N ASN A 159 -14.80 -7.16 11.04
CA ASN A 159 -13.68 -7.17 10.10
C ASN A 159 -12.45 -6.42 10.65
N LEU A 160 -12.65 -5.20 11.19
CA LEU A 160 -11.55 -4.43 11.78
C LEU A 160 -10.91 -5.13 12.98
N THR A 161 -11.70 -5.78 13.84
CA THR A 161 -11.13 -6.52 14.98
C THR A 161 -10.25 -7.71 14.60
N LEU A 162 -10.45 -8.27 13.40
CA LEU A 162 -9.66 -9.38 12.87
C LEU A 162 -8.51 -8.91 11.96
N THR A 163 -8.44 -7.61 11.68
CA THR A 163 -7.45 -7.04 10.76
C THR A 163 -6.12 -6.87 11.49
N SER A 164 -5.04 -7.31 10.83
CA SER A 164 -3.67 -7.00 11.24
C SER A 164 -2.97 -6.22 10.13
N TYR A 165 -2.19 -5.21 10.50
CA TYR A 165 -1.56 -4.30 9.54
C TYR A 165 -0.09 -4.64 9.33
N LEU A 166 0.37 -4.53 8.08
CA LEU A 166 1.77 -4.67 7.67
C LEU A 166 2.16 -3.43 6.86
N LEU A 167 3.14 -2.65 7.33
CA LEU A 167 3.78 -1.63 6.50
C LEU A 167 4.97 -2.29 5.79
N ARG A 168 4.97 -2.31 4.47
CA ARG A 168 6.04 -2.95 3.69
C ARG A 168 6.75 -1.92 2.82
N PHE A 169 8.08 -1.88 2.98
CA PHE A 169 8.96 -1.10 2.13
C PHE A 169 9.46 -1.98 0.99
N PHE A 170 9.58 -1.36 -0.18
CA PHE A 170 10.06 -2.00 -1.40
C PHE A 170 11.15 -1.14 -2.01
N LYS A 171 12.20 -1.79 -2.52
CA LYS A 171 13.25 -1.15 -3.29
C LYS A 171 13.49 -1.93 -4.57
N TYR A 172 13.53 -1.18 -5.66
CA TYR A 172 13.88 -1.68 -6.98
C TYR A 172 15.19 -1.03 -7.40
N ARG A 173 16.15 -1.83 -7.83
CA ARG A 173 17.37 -1.32 -8.48
C ARG A 173 17.21 -1.32 -9.99
N THR A 174 18.01 -0.51 -10.66
CA THR A 174 18.14 -0.57 -12.11
C THR A 174 18.65 -1.93 -12.55
N ARG A 175 18.10 -2.43 -13.67
CA ARG A 175 18.58 -3.66 -14.30
C ARG A 175 20.03 -3.51 -14.77
N GLN A 176 20.79 -4.58 -14.66
CA GLN A 176 22.09 -4.72 -15.32
C GLN A 176 21.92 -5.32 -16.72
N THR A 177 23.01 -5.35 -17.48
CA THR A 177 23.04 -5.99 -18.80
C THR A 177 22.60 -7.45 -18.67
N ASN A 178 21.67 -7.88 -19.53
CA ASN A 178 21.07 -9.23 -19.57
C ASN A 178 20.08 -9.56 -18.44
N GLU A 179 19.71 -8.61 -17.59
CA GLU A 179 18.60 -8.78 -16.65
C GLU A 179 17.27 -8.31 -17.26
N THR A 180 16.18 -8.96 -16.83
CA THR A 180 14.81 -8.50 -17.11
C THR A 180 14.57 -7.13 -16.48
N ASP A 181 13.69 -6.34 -17.09
CA ASP A 181 13.10 -5.12 -16.56
C ASP A 181 11.94 -5.38 -15.57
N VAL A 182 11.47 -6.63 -15.46
CA VAL A 182 10.43 -7.01 -14.52
C VAL A 182 10.99 -7.10 -13.11
N GLY A 183 10.67 -6.10 -12.28
CA GLY A 183 11.09 -6.07 -10.87
C GLY A 183 10.37 -7.11 -10.01
N LEU A 184 9.05 -7.18 -10.13
CA LEU A 184 8.20 -8.13 -9.42
C LEU A 184 7.16 -8.66 -10.41
N GLN A 185 6.90 -9.97 -10.39
CA GLN A 185 5.95 -10.59 -11.32
C GLN A 185 4.52 -10.13 -11.04
N CYS A 186 3.66 -10.17 -12.06
CA CYS A 186 2.22 -9.93 -11.90
C CYS A 186 1.63 -10.88 -10.85
N HIS A 187 0.95 -10.33 -9.85
CA HIS A 187 0.33 -11.07 -8.76
C HIS A 187 -0.87 -10.30 -8.21
N VAL A 188 -1.60 -10.94 -7.29
CA VAL A 188 -2.62 -10.32 -6.46
C VAL A 188 -2.19 -10.38 -5.00
N ASP A 189 -2.57 -9.36 -4.23
CA ASP A 189 -2.30 -9.32 -2.81
C ASP A 189 -3.27 -10.21 -2.05
N ARG A 190 -2.76 -10.97 -1.07
CA ARG A 190 -3.58 -11.83 -0.20
C ARG A 190 -4.16 -11.07 0.99
N THR A 191 -4.83 -9.97 0.71
CA THR A 191 -5.36 -9.01 1.69
C THR A 191 -6.81 -8.67 1.37
N PHE A 192 -7.46 -7.89 2.24
CA PHE A 192 -8.74 -7.26 1.91
C PHE A 192 -8.51 -6.08 0.95
N MET A 193 -7.61 -5.16 1.32
CA MET A 193 -7.13 -4.10 0.44
C MET A 193 -5.66 -3.80 0.73
N SER A 194 -4.99 -3.18 -0.23
CA SER A 194 -3.62 -2.67 -0.09
C SER A 194 -3.57 -1.20 -0.49
N ILE A 195 -2.71 -0.42 0.17
CA ILE A 195 -2.44 0.98 -0.17
C ILE A 195 -0.98 1.07 -0.64
N VAL A 196 -0.76 1.54 -1.86
CA VAL A 196 0.55 1.65 -2.49
C VAL A 196 0.93 3.11 -2.65
N HIS A 197 2.13 3.45 -2.20
CA HIS A 197 2.71 4.78 -2.28
C HIS A 197 4.05 4.72 -3.02
N GLN A 198 4.14 5.39 -4.17
CA GLN A 198 5.33 5.37 -5.03
C GLN A 198 6.17 6.64 -4.86
N HIS A 199 7.47 6.54 -5.13
CA HIS A 199 8.40 7.69 -5.08
C HIS A 199 9.16 7.88 -6.36
N GLN A 200 8.94 9.03 -7.01
CA GLN A 200 9.71 9.63 -8.12
C GLN A 200 9.86 8.82 -9.42
N ILE A 201 9.85 7.49 -9.37
CA ILE A 201 10.13 6.58 -10.48
C ILE A 201 8.84 5.82 -10.80
N GLU A 202 8.48 5.83 -12.09
CA GLU A 202 7.37 5.05 -12.64
C GLU A 202 7.78 3.57 -12.76
N GLY A 203 6.82 2.65 -12.62
CA GLY A 203 7.09 1.22 -12.77
C GLY A 203 5.97 0.30 -12.28
N LEU A 204 5.01 0.81 -11.52
CA LEU A 204 3.81 0.07 -11.16
C LEU A 204 2.80 0.06 -12.31
N GLN A 205 2.32 -1.14 -12.64
CA GLN A 205 1.20 -1.35 -13.54
C GLN A 205 0.10 -2.13 -12.81
N VAL A 206 -1.15 -1.71 -13.00
CA VAL A 206 -2.33 -2.49 -12.60
C VAL A 206 -2.95 -3.14 -13.82
N LYS A 207 -3.45 -4.36 -13.67
CA LYS A 207 -4.06 -5.10 -14.78
C LYS A 207 -5.56 -4.83 -14.82
N SER A 208 -6.03 -4.25 -15.91
CA SER A 208 -7.47 -4.09 -16.20
C SER A 208 -8.17 -5.43 -16.43
N LYS A 209 -9.51 -5.43 -16.39
CA LYS A 209 -10.34 -6.60 -16.76
C LYS A 209 -10.04 -7.13 -18.17
N ASP A 210 -9.72 -6.24 -19.10
CA ASP A 210 -9.38 -6.58 -20.48
C ASP A 210 -7.95 -7.14 -20.62
N GLY A 211 -7.24 -7.31 -19.50
CA GLY A 211 -5.91 -7.86 -19.42
C GLY A 211 -4.78 -6.88 -19.77
N GLN A 212 -5.12 -5.63 -20.10
CA GLN A 212 -4.15 -4.57 -20.40
C GLN A 212 -3.57 -3.99 -19.11
N GLY A 213 -2.28 -3.65 -19.13
CA GLY A 213 -1.62 -2.92 -18.05
C GLY A 213 -1.95 -1.42 -18.11
N ILE A 214 -2.26 -0.84 -16.97
CA ILE A 214 -2.46 0.59 -16.78
C ILE A 214 -1.31 1.10 -15.91
N ASP A 215 -0.52 2.04 -16.45
CA ASP A 215 0.58 2.66 -15.72
C ASP A 215 0.04 3.56 -14.60
N VAL A 216 0.60 3.40 -13.39
CA VAL A 216 0.26 4.22 -12.23
C VAL A 216 1.37 5.22 -12.00
N LYS A 217 1.04 6.51 -12.04
CA LYS A 217 2.03 7.57 -11.86
C LYS A 217 2.30 7.81 -10.37
N PRO A 218 3.56 8.00 -9.96
CA PRO A 218 3.90 8.44 -8.61
C PRO A 218 3.25 9.79 -8.30
N SER A 219 2.76 9.92 -7.07
CA SER A 219 2.11 11.14 -6.58
C SER A 219 2.50 11.38 -5.14
N THR A 220 2.60 12.65 -4.77
CA THR A 220 2.85 13.05 -3.37
C THR A 220 1.56 13.24 -2.59
N THR A 221 0.42 13.31 -3.28
CA THR A 221 -0.90 13.68 -2.71
C THR A 221 -1.96 12.61 -2.93
N THR A 222 -1.68 11.59 -3.74
CA THR A 222 -2.59 10.48 -3.99
C THR A 222 -1.94 9.14 -3.70
N PHE A 223 -2.77 8.17 -3.30
CA PHE A 223 -2.36 6.82 -2.92
C PHE A 223 -3.18 5.83 -3.71
N LEU A 224 -2.55 4.83 -4.31
CA LEU A 224 -3.28 3.79 -5.02
C LEU A 224 -3.84 2.80 -4.00
N VAL A 225 -5.17 2.62 -3.98
CA VAL A 225 -5.84 1.59 -3.19
C VAL A 225 -6.24 0.45 -4.12
N ILE A 226 -5.80 -0.75 -3.81
CA ILE A 226 -6.02 -1.96 -4.62
C ILE A 226 -6.86 -2.95 -3.81
N ALA A 227 -7.84 -3.59 -4.44
CA ALA A 227 -8.55 -4.72 -3.87
C ALA A 227 -7.62 -5.94 -3.79
N GLY A 228 -7.57 -6.60 -2.63
CA GLY A 228 -6.89 -7.88 -2.49
C GLY A 228 -7.81 -9.06 -2.84
N ASP A 229 -7.25 -10.27 -2.84
CA ASP A 229 -7.95 -11.50 -3.22
C ASP A 229 -9.14 -11.86 -2.31
N ILE A 230 -9.18 -11.35 -1.07
CA ILE A 230 -10.30 -11.53 -0.16
C ILE A 230 -11.53 -10.74 -0.64
N VAL A 231 -11.31 -9.60 -1.31
CA VAL A 231 -12.37 -8.77 -1.91
C VAL A 231 -12.66 -9.20 -3.34
N GLY A 232 -11.67 -9.75 -4.04
CA GLY A 232 -11.79 -10.19 -5.43
C GLY A 232 -12.93 -11.19 -5.63
N VAL A 233 -14.01 -10.73 -6.28
CA VAL A 233 -14.97 -11.62 -6.94
C VAL A 233 -14.42 -11.87 -8.34
N CYS A 234 -14.10 -13.13 -8.64
CA CYS A 234 -13.62 -13.57 -9.96
C CYS A 234 -14.55 -13.14 -11.11
#